data_AF-A0A7J3SAN0-F1
#
_entry.id   AF-A0A7J3SAN0-F1
#
_cell.length_a   1.000
_cell.length_b   1.000
_cell.length_c   1.000
_cell.angle_alpha   90.00
_cell.angle_beta   90.00
_cell.angle_gamma   90.00
#
_symmetry.space_group_name_H-M   'P 1'
#
loop_
_entity.id
_entity.type
_entity.pdbx_description
1 polymer ?
#
loop_
_entity_poly.entity_id
_entity_poly.type
_entity_poly.pdbx_seq_one_letter_code
_entity_poly.pdbx_strand_id
1 'polypeptide(L)'
;MFIYTLINNLLFYGDFMIIFAHGDCDGICSAAIVLHKFRDAKLFFTSPAGLLNDLKSISNEDLIIVDIAITSRFKDEICGELKRISTNNMVMYFDHHPLPPGLNEMDIPVNVVFRDEYACASELVFRYFIGDIHHDMGRGMLYGCIGDYRDDTEFSKTVLNCWDKRELYLDAGILVEGIEGAGKRNYDFKRALVSKLSNNIKPSLNDELVKYALNEASRSDEMRLYVKGNVKV
;
A
#
# COMPACT_ATOMS: atom_id res chain seq x y z
N MET A 1 19.97 9.48 -18.72
CA MET A 1 21.23 9.33 -17.95
C MET A 1 20.91 9.68 -16.50
N PHE A 2 20.38 8.71 -15.75
CA PHE A 2 20.05 8.87 -14.34
C PHE A 2 20.99 7.99 -13.52
N ILE A 3 21.69 8.63 -12.58
CA ILE A 3 22.62 8.03 -11.66
C ILE A 3 21.78 7.28 -10.61
N TYR A 4 21.65 5.96 -10.75
CA TYR A 4 21.14 5.09 -9.69
C TYR A 4 22.26 4.14 -9.29
N THR A 5 23.18 4.63 -8.47
CA THR A 5 24.03 3.75 -7.66
C THR A 5 24.47 4.50 -6.42
N LEU A 6 23.57 4.55 -5.44
CA LEU A 6 23.96 4.60 -4.04
C LEU A 6 23.30 3.37 -3.40
N ILE A 7 24.13 2.36 -3.20
CA ILE A 7 23.80 1.13 -2.48
C ILE A 7 23.43 1.57 -1.06
N ASN A 8 22.14 1.65 -0.77
CA ASN A 8 21.64 1.80 0.59
C ASN A 8 21.80 0.45 1.29
N ASN A 9 22.94 0.23 1.94
CA ASN A 9 23.08 -0.84 2.92
C ASN A 9 22.25 -0.48 4.16
N LEU A 10 20.92 -0.59 4.05
CA LEU A 10 20.03 -0.58 5.21
C LEU A 10 20.29 -1.87 5.98
N LEU A 11 20.80 -1.71 7.20
CA LEU A 11 20.93 -2.80 8.15
C LEU A 11 19.60 -2.90 8.91
N PHE A 12 18.99 -4.08 8.82
CA PHE A 12 17.82 -4.49 9.58
C PHE A 12 18.32 -5.13 10.89
N TYR A 13 17.75 -4.72 12.02
CA TYR A 13 18.27 -5.02 13.35
C TYR A 13 17.31 -5.85 14.19
N GLY A 14 16.03 -5.91 13.82
CA GLY A 14 14.99 -6.63 14.55
C GLY A 14 15.02 -8.14 14.34
N ASP A 15 14.42 -8.88 15.27
CA ASP A 15 14.32 -10.35 15.20
C ASP A 15 13.48 -10.80 13.98
N PHE A 16 12.49 -9.99 13.60
CA PHE A 16 11.59 -10.19 12.48
C PHE A 16 11.16 -8.83 11.90
N MET A 17 10.66 -8.84 10.67
CA MET A 17 10.08 -7.66 10.03
C MET A 17 8.55 -7.72 10.04
N ILE A 18 7.92 -6.59 10.35
CA ILE A 18 6.48 -6.38 10.30
C ILE A 18 6.15 -5.33 9.23
N ILE A 19 5.10 -5.60 8.45
CA ILE A 19 4.50 -4.67 7.50
C ILE A 19 3.17 -4.22 8.07
N PHE A 20 3.01 -2.92 8.31
CA PHE A 20 1.73 -2.27 8.55
C PHE A 20 1.22 -1.66 7.26
N ALA A 21 0.08 -2.13 6.79
CA ALA A 21 -0.49 -1.67 5.52
C ALA A 21 -1.96 -1.28 5.68
N HIS A 22 -2.44 -0.38 4.81
CA HIS A 22 -3.86 -0.20 4.62
C HIS A 22 -4.47 -1.36 3.84
N GLY A 23 -5.79 -1.52 3.98
CA GLY A 23 -6.52 -2.68 3.48
C GLY A 23 -7.21 -2.48 2.14
N ASP A 24 -7.01 -1.34 1.48
CA ASP A 24 -7.52 -1.03 0.13
C ASP A 24 -6.52 -1.46 -0.94
N CYS A 25 -6.76 -1.04 -2.19
CA CYS A 25 -5.94 -1.42 -3.34
C CYS A 25 -4.49 -0.94 -3.20
N ASP A 26 -4.27 0.32 -2.86
CA ASP A 26 -2.93 0.91 -2.78
C ASP A 26 -2.12 0.31 -1.62
N GLY A 27 -2.70 0.20 -0.42
CA GLY A 27 -2.08 -0.48 0.70
C GLY A 27 -1.76 -1.96 0.44
N ILE A 28 -2.65 -2.71 -0.21
CA ILE A 28 -2.42 -4.12 -0.59
C ILE A 28 -1.30 -4.24 -1.62
N CYS A 29 -1.27 -3.37 -2.63
CA CYS A 29 -0.23 -3.38 -3.66
C CYS A 29 1.13 -2.99 -3.07
N SER A 30 1.16 -1.96 -2.21
CA SER A 30 2.34 -1.55 -1.45
C SER A 30 2.90 -2.70 -0.62
N ALA A 31 2.05 -3.35 0.17
CA ALA A 31 2.42 -4.49 0.99
C ALA A 31 2.97 -5.66 0.16
N ALA A 32 2.40 -5.92 -1.02
CA ALA A 32 2.87 -6.97 -1.92
C ALA A 32 4.28 -6.70 -2.45
N ILE A 33 4.61 -5.44 -2.75
CA ILE A 33 5.94 -5.03 -3.19
C ILE A 33 6.95 -5.17 -2.05
N VAL A 34 6.59 -4.73 -0.84
CA VAL A 34 7.44 -4.91 0.35
C VAL A 34 7.67 -6.40 0.63
N LEU A 35 6.61 -7.22 0.62
CA LEU A 35 6.69 -8.66 0.86
C LEU A 35 7.49 -9.38 -0.24
N HIS A 36 7.49 -8.88 -1.48
CA HIS A 36 8.35 -9.41 -2.54
C HIS A 36 9.84 -9.25 -2.20
N LYS A 37 10.22 -8.11 -1.62
CA LYS A 37 11.60 -7.84 -1.18
C LYS A 37 11.94 -8.60 0.10
N PHE A 38 11.03 -8.61 1.08
CA PHE A 38 11.22 -9.20 2.40
C PHE A 38 10.27 -10.38 2.61
N ARG A 39 10.63 -11.53 2.03
CA ARG A 39 9.75 -12.71 1.89
C ARG A 39 9.21 -13.28 3.21
N ASP A 40 9.93 -13.08 4.30
CA ASP A 40 9.57 -13.61 5.63
C ASP A 40 8.86 -12.56 6.52
N ALA A 41 8.58 -11.36 5.99
CA ALA A 41 7.92 -10.31 6.74
C ALA A 41 6.46 -10.66 7.07
N LYS A 42 6.01 -10.28 8.27
CA LYS A 42 4.65 -10.50 8.75
C LYS A 42 3.77 -9.30 8.41
N LEU A 43 2.68 -9.53 7.68
CA LEU A 43 1.73 -8.49 7.31
C LEU A 43 0.60 -8.32 8.32
N PHE A 44 0.39 -7.08 8.76
CA PHE A 44 -0.75 -6.65 9.56
C PHE A 44 -1.45 -5.48 8.88
N PHE A 45 -2.76 -5.62 8.71
CA PHE A 45 -3.58 -4.51 8.22
C PHE A 45 -3.96 -3.61 9.39
N THR A 46 -3.67 -2.33 9.25
CA THR A 46 -4.06 -1.28 10.20
C THR A 46 -4.84 -0.19 9.48
N SER A 47 -5.15 0.89 10.18
CA SER A 47 -5.81 2.08 9.65
C SER A 47 -5.28 3.31 10.39
N PRO A 48 -5.48 4.52 9.86
CA PRO A 48 -5.10 5.75 10.57
C PRO A 48 -5.64 5.80 12.02
N ALA A 49 -6.85 5.29 12.24
CA ALA A 49 -7.47 5.23 13.57
C ALA A 49 -6.89 4.13 14.48
N GLY A 50 -6.36 3.05 13.90
CA GLY A 50 -5.76 1.91 14.63
C GLY A 50 -4.28 2.06 14.93
N LEU A 51 -3.56 2.86 14.12
CA LEU A 51 -2.10 2.93 14.09
C LEU A 51 -1.46 3.07 15.49
N LEU A 52 -1.94 3.99 16.33
CA LEU A 52 -1.38 4.19 17.66
C LEU A 52 -1.43 2.92 18.53
N ASN A 53 -2.55 2.20 18.50
CA ASN A 53 -2.70 0.99 19.30
C ASN A 53 -1.84 -0.15 18.76
N ASP A 54 -1.73 -0.25 17.44
CA ASP A 54 -0.92 -1.29 16.80
C ASP A 54 0.58 -1.03 17.01
N LEU A 55 1.04 0.23 16.96
CA LEU A 55 2.44 0.59 17.26
C LEU A 55 2.86 0.20 18.68
N LYS A 56 1.95 0.30 19.66
CA LYS A 56 2.22 -0.13 21.05
C LYS A 56 2.48 -1.64 21.18
N SER A 57 2.05 -2.43 20.21
CA SER A 57 2.32 -3.88 20.17
C SER A 57 3.70 -4.23 19.64
N ILE A 58 4.38 -3.27 18.98
CA ILE A 58 5.72 -3.46 18.42
C ILE A 58 6.77 -3.35 19.52
N SER A 59 7.65 -4.34 19.60
CA SER A 59 8.66 -4.47 20.64
C SER A 59 10.07 -4.43 20.05
N ASN A 60 10.47 -5.47 19.33
CA ASN A 60 11.83 -5.71 18.83
C ASN A 60 11.83 -6.03 17.32
N GLU A 61 10.75 -5.67 16.63
CA GLU A 61 10.59 -5.90 15.20
C GLU A 61 10.99 -4.68 14.38
N ASP A 62 11.64 -4.93 13.24
CA ASP A 62 11.75 -3.91 12.19
C ASP A 62 10.36 -3.67 11.58
N LEU A 63 10.06 -2.43 11.26
CA LEU A 63 8.71 -2.01 10.87
C LEU A 63 8.72 -1.25 9.55
N ILE A 64 7.88 -1.68 8.62
CA ILE A 64 7.58 -0.95 7.40
C ILE A 64 6.10 -0.56 7.42
N ILE A 65 5.82 0.74 7.35
CA ILE A 65 4.46 1.28 7.30
C ILE A 65 4.20 1.78 5.88
N VAL A 66 3.15 1.30 5.24
CA VAL A 66 2.73 1.70 3.90
C VAL A 66 1.28 2.14 3.90
N ASP A 67 1.02 3.30 3.28
CA ASP A 67 -0.33 3.82 3.03
C ASP A 67 -1.17 4.09 4.30
N ILE A 68 -0.54 4.51 5.40
CA ILE A 68 -1.26 4.82 6.64
C ILE A 68 -0.94 6.23 7.09
N ALA A 69 -1.94 7.13 6.94
CA ALA A 69 -1.84 8.49 7.44
C ALA A 69 -1.65 8.56 8.97
N ILE A 70 -0.76 9.46 9.42
CA ILE A 70 -0.69 9.88 10.82
C ILE A 70 -1.89 10.78 11.13
N THR A 71 -2.72 10.42 12.11
CA THR A 71 -3.90 11.20 12.46
C THR A 71 -3.56 12.40 13.35
N SER A 72 -4.12 13.58 13.04
CA SER A 72 -3.90 14.80 13.83
C SER A 72 -4.28 14.66 15.31
N ARG A 73 -5.24 13.79 15.62
CA ARG A 73 -5.72 13.55 16.98
C ARG A 73 -4.66 12.93 17.90
N PHE A 74 -3.79 12.09 17.33
CA PHE A 74 -2.82 11.29 18.10
C PHE A 74 -1.40 11.48 17.57
N LYS A 75 -1.12 12.61 16.91
CA LYS A 75 0.15 12.80 16.19
C LYS A 75 1.36 12.66 17.13
N ASP A 76 1.28 13.25 18.32
CA ASP A 76 2.39 13.32 19.26
C ASP A 76 2.64 11.94 19.88
N GLU A 77 1.58 11.19 20.19
CA GLU A 77 1.66 9.82 20.68
C GLU A 77 2.17 8.85 19.61
N ILE A 78 1.71 8.99 18.36
CA ILE A 78 2.20 8.19 17.24
C ILE A 78 3.69 8.46 17.02
N CYS A 79 4.12 9.72 16.98
CA CYS A 79 5.53 10.07 16.90
C CYS A 79 6.33 9.54 18.11
N GLY A 80 5.75 9.57 19.31
CA GLY A 80 6.35 8.97 20.50
C GLY A 80 6.63 7.48 20.35
N GLU A 81 5.67 6.71 19.85
CA GLU A 81 5.83 5.27 19.60
C GLU A 81 6.79 4.99 18.44
N LEU A 82 6.70 5.74 17.33
CA LEU A 82 7.65 5.62 16.21
C LEU A 82 9.09 5.85 16.68
N LYS A 83 9.32 6.87 17.51
CA LYS A 83 10.64 7.15 18.10
C LYS A 83 11.11 6.02 19.02
N ARG A 84 10.20 5.47 19.83
CA ARG A 84 10.51 4.34 20.72
C ARG A 84 11.00 3.14 19.90
N ILE A 85 10.30 2.81 18.82
CA ILE A 85 10.64 1.66 17.96
C ILE A 85 11.94 1.92 17.19
N SER A 86 12.08 3.09 16.57
CA SER A 86 13.23 3.46 15.73
C SER A 86 14.54 3.66 16.50
N THR A 87 14.47 3.75 17.83
CA THR A 87 15.67 3.80 18.69
C THR A 87 16.51 2.54 18.56
N ASN A 88 15.89 1.36 18.42
CA ASN A 88 16.59 0.08 18.37
C ASN A 88 16.30 -0.75 17.11
N ASN A 89 15.28 -0.38 16.34
CA ASN A 89 14.85 -1.13 15.15
C ASN A 89 14.81 -0.20 13.92
N MET A 90 14.84 -0.79 12.73
CA MET A 90 14.62 -0.09 11.48
C MET A 90 13.13 0.20 11.31
N VAL A 91 12.78 1.48 11.11
CA VAL A 91 11.43 1.91 10.78
C VAL A 91 11.43 2.68 9.46
N MET A 92 10.61 2.23 8.51
CA MET A 92 10.39 2.89 7.22
C MET A 92 8.92 3.29 7.08
N TYR A 93 8.68 4.52 6.63
CA TYR A 93 7.34 5.09 6.46
C TYR A 93 7.15 5.59 5.02
N PHE A 94 6.19 4.98 4.32
CA PHE A 94 5.79 5.31 2.96
C PHE A 94 4.32 5.73 2.93
N ASP A 95 4.05 6.97 2.57
CA ASP A 95 2.69 7.50 2.59
C ASP A 95 2.57 8.74 1.69
N HIS A 96 1.36 8.99 1.21
CA HIS A 96 1.04 10.11 0.32
C HIS A 96 -0.02 11.06 0.91
N HIS A 97 -0.63 10.71 2.03
CA HIS A 97 -1.64 11.55 2.67
C HIS A 97 -1.04 12.83 3.25
N PRO A 98 -1.77 13.97 3.24
CA PRO A 98 -1.31 15.19 3.89
C PRO A 98 -0.96 14.98 5.37
N LEU A 99 0.17 15.52 5.81
CA LEU A 99 0.56 15.43 7.22
C LEU A 99 -0.35 16.29 8.10
N PRO A 100 -0.55 15.90 9.39
CA PRO A 100 -1.19 16.74 10.38
C PRO A 100 -0.60 18.15 10.46
N PRO A 101 -1.42 19.18 10.75
CA PRO A 101 -0.92 20.52 10.97
C PRO A 101 0.23 20.58 11.99
N GLY A 102 1.33 21.20 11.59
CA GLY A 102 2.54 21.35 12.40
C GLY A 102 3.35 20.07 12.59
N LEU A 103 3.18 19.07 11.72
CA LEU A 103 4.11 17.95 11.56
C LEU A 103 4.74 18.04 10.16
N ASN A 104 6.07 18.07 10.09
CA ASN A 104 6.79 17.99 8.82
C ASN A 104 7.45 16.60 8.69
N GLU A 105 7.90 16.25 7.47
CA GLU A 105 8.57 14.96 7.23
C GLU A 105 9.80 14.75 8.11
N MET A 106 10.58 15.81 8.34
CA MET A 106 11.77 15.77 9.19
C MET A 106 11.45 15.54 10.68
N ASP A 107 10.20 15.76 11.08
CA ASP A 107 9.73 15.57 12.46
C ASP A 107 9.21 14.15 12.69
N ILE A 108 9.05 13.33 11.64
CA ILE A 108 8.63 11.92 11.77
C ILE A 108 9.86 11.11 12.22
N PRO A 109 9.86 10.57 13.45
CA PRO A 109 11.07 10.03 14.07
C PRO A 109 11.32 8.57 13.68
N VAL A 110 11.55 8.34 12.39
CA VAL A 110 11.84 7.02 11.79
C VAL A 110 13.12 7.09 10.97
N ASN A 111 13.67 5.93 10.59
CA ASN A 111 14.94 5.86 9.86
C ASN A 111 14.78 6.27 8.40
N VAL A 112 13.63 5.95 7.79
CA VAL A 112 13.31 6.31 6.40
C VAL A 112 11.90 6.88 6.33
N VAL A 113 11.79 8.10 5.80
CA VAL A 113 10.53 8.72 5.39
C VAL A 113 10.60 8.90 3.88
N PHE A 114 9.63 8.35 3.15
CA PHE A 114 9.53 8.53 1.71
C PHE A 114 8.09 8.82 1.32
N ARG A 115 7.81 10.10 1.02
CA ARG A 115 6.47 10.61 0.78
C ARG A 115 6.42 11.48 -0.46
N ASP A 116 5.25 11.51 -1.09
CA ASP A 116 4.90 12.42 -2.19
C ASP A 116 3.37 12.46 -2.32
N GLU A 117 2.74 13.62 -2.08
CA GLU A 117 1.27 13.76 -2.13
C GLU A 117 0.71 13.66 -3.55
N TYR A 118 1.58 13.74 -4.57
CA TYR A 118 1.20 13.57 -5.98
C TYR A 118 1.28 12.13 -6.47
N ALA A 119 1.85 11.22 -5.68
CA ALA A 119 1.91 9.79 -5.99
C ALA A 119 0.93 9.01 -5.09
N CYS A 120 0.86 7.70 -5.31
CA CYS A 120 0.27 6.74 -4.37
C CYS A 120 1.39 5.98 -3.64
N ALA A 121 1.08 5.33 -2.52
CA ALA A 121 2.06 4.61 -1.72
C ALA A 121 2.71 3.45 -2.49
N SER A 122 1.98 2.75 -3.36
CA SER A 122 2.56 1.64 -4.13
C SER A 122 3.61 2.12 -5.14
N GLU A 123 3.43 3.32 -5.72
CA GLU A 123 4.46 3.98 -6.51
C GLU A 123 5.69 4.32 -5.66
N LEU A 124 5.48 4.92 -4.48
CA LEU A 124 6.55 5.29 -3.56
C LEU A 124 7.41 4.10 -3.15
N VAL A 125 6.77 3.00 -2.75
CA VAL A 125 7.43 1.74 -2.38
C VAL A 125 8.19 1.17 -3.57
N PHE A 126 7.57 1.12 -4.76
CA PHE A 126 8.25 0.59 -5.95
C PHE A 126 9.46 1.44 -6.34
N ARG A 127 9.33 2.78 -6.37
CA ARG A 127 10.44 3.70 -6.67
C ARG A 127 11.61 3.50 -5.73
N TYR A 128 11.32 3.29 -4.44
CA TYR A 128 12.35 3.07 -3.44
C TYR A 128 13.10 1.76 -3.65
N PHE A 129 12.38 0.68 -3.99
CA PHE A 129 12.95 -0.67 -4.12
C PHE A 129 13.24 -1.12 -5.56
N ILE A 130 13.06 -0.28 -6.59
CA ILE A 130 13.12 -0.70 -8.00
C ILE A 130 14.46 -1.34 -8.41
N GLY A 131 15.57 -0.92 -7.79
CA GLY A 131 16.89 -1.51 -8.03
C GLY A 131 17.10 -2.88 -7.37
N ASP A 132 16.15 -3.30 -6.54
CA ASP A 132 16.26 -4.34 -5.53
C ASP A 132 15.21 -5.45 -5.66
N ILE A 133 14.22 -5.26 -6.54
CA ILE A 133 13.10 -6.17 -6.79
C ILE A 133 12.96 -6.46 -8.28
N HIS A 134 12.21 -7.51 -8.63
CA HIS A 134 11.96 -7.83 -10.03
C HIS A 134 11.12 -6.74 -10.71
N HIS A 135 11.50 -6.35 -11.94
CA HIS A 135 10.82 -5.30 -12.71
C HIS A 135 9.32 -5.54 -12.92
N ASP A 136 8.89 -6.81 -12.99
CA ASP A 136 7.47 -7.16 -13.08
C ASP A 136 6.61 -6.66 -11.91
N MET A 137 7.22 -6.39 -10.75
CA MET A 137 6.51 -5.78 -9.62
C MET A 137 5.96 -4.39 -9.96
N GLY A 138 6.43 -3.78 -11.06
CA GLY A 138 5.85 -2.57 -11.63
C GLY A 138 4.38 -2.76 -12.04
N ARG A 139 3.94 -3.97 -12.36
CA ARG A 139 2.53 -4.28 -12.58
C ARG A 139 1.71 -4.17 -11.30
N GLY A 140 2.24 -4.70 -10.19
CA GLY A 140 1.64 -4.58 -8.86
C GLY A 140 1.54 -3.14 -8.40
N MET A 141 2.59 -2.34 -8.62
CA MET A 141 2.57 -0.90 -8.40
C MET A 141 1.45 -0.21 -9.19
N LEU A 142 1.34 -0.50 -10.50
CA LEU A 142 0.33 0.12 -11.34
C LEU A 142 -1.11 -0.23 -10.94
N TYR A 143 -1.36 -1.42 -10.37
CA TYR A 143 -2.68 -1.73 -9.83
C TYR A 143 -3.08 -0.78 -8.68
N GLY A 144 -2.13 -0.46 -7.79
CA GLY A 144 -2.33 0.53 -6.73
C GLY A 144 -2.53 1.93 -7.28
N CYS A 145 -1.67 2.37 -8.22
CA CYS A 145 -1.84 3.63 -8.94
C CYS A 145 -3.24 3.78 -9.56
N ILE A 146 -3.74 2.75 -10.25
CA ILE A 146 -5.08 2.79 -10.87
C ILE A 146 -6.16 2.85 -9.79
N GLY A 147 -6.02 2.10 -8.70
CA GLY A 147 -6.96 2.12 -7.57
C GLY A 147 -7.08 3.50 -6.91
N ASP A 148 -5.98 4.24 -6.86
CA ASP A 148 -5.89 5.57 -6.28
C ASP A 148 -6.08 6.73 -7.27
N TYR A 149 -6.34 6.42 -8.55
CA TYR A 149 -6.39 7.40 -9.63
C TYR A 149 -5.11 8.25 -9.70
N ARG A 150 -3.96 7.58 -9.65
CA ARG A 150 -2.59 8.12 -9.73
C ARG A 150 -1.75 7.41 -10.81
N ASP A 151 -2.39 6.80 -11.79
CA ASP A 151 -1.75 6.22 -12.98
C ASP A 151 -1.34 7.28 -14.03
N ASP A 152 -1.33 8.56 -13.63
CA ASP A 152 -1.02 9.72 -14.46
C ASP A 152 0.27 10.48 -14.05
N THR A 153 0.98 10.04 -13.00
CA THR A 153 2.32 10.56 -12.68
C THR A 153 3.29 10.27 -13.83
N GLU A 154 4.33 11.09 -13.99
CA GLU A 154 5.33 10.86 -15.04
C GLU A 154 6.06 9.52 -14.88
N PHE A 155 6.23 9.08 -13.63
CA PHE A 155 6.83 7.79 -13.33
C PHE A 155 5.86 6.64 -13.64
N SER A 156 4.62 6.70 -13.18
CA SER A 156 3.64 5.63 -13.43
C SER A 156 3.34 5.51 -14.92
N LYS A 157 3.23 6.60 -15.68
CA LYS A 157 3.14 6.58 -17.16
C LYS A 157 4.32 5.87 -17.81
N THR A 158 5.54 6.07 -17.29
CA THR A 158 6.73 5.41 -17.82
C THR A 158 6.64 3.89 -17.65
N VAL A 159 6.23 3.42 -16.47
CA VAL A 159 6.05 1.99 -16.21
C VAL A 159 4.85 1.42 -16.97
N LEU A 160 3.75 2.18 -17.06
CA LEU A 160 2.52 1.82 -17.79
C LEU A 160 2.83 1.47 -19.26
N ASN A 161 3.77 2.18 -19.88
CA ASN A 161 4.18 1.95 -21.27
C ASN A 161 4.89 0.61 -21.49
N CYS A 162 5.25 -0.11 -20.43
CA CYS A 162 5.82 -1.47 -20.50
C CYS A 162 4.76 -2.58 -20.55
N TRP A 163 3.47 -2.26 -20.40
CA TRP A 163 2.40 -3.25 -20.23
C TRP A 163 1.26 -3.09 -21.25
N ASP A 164 0.54 -4.19 -21.52
CA ASP A 164 -0.74 -4.10 -22.22
C ASP A 164 -1.78 -3.48 -21.29
N LYS A 165 -2.20 -2.25 -21.62
CA LYS A 165 -3.15 -1.48 -20.81
C LYS A 165 -4.47 -2.21 -20.61
N ARG A 166 -4.97 -2.97 -21.59
CA ARG A 166 -6.29 -3.63 -21.49
C ARG A 166 -6.27 -4.69 -20.41
N GLU A 167 -5.20 -5.49 -20.37
CA GLU A 167 -5.01 -6.49 -19.31
C GLU A 167 -4.79 -5.83 -17.95
N LEU A 168 -3.96 -4.79 -17.91
CA LEU A 168 -3.66 -4.07 -16.67
C LEU A 168 -4.91 -3.46 -16.02
N TYR A 169 -5.73 -2.73 -16.80
CA TYR A 169 -6.97 -2.12 -16.28
C TYR A 169 -8.02 -3.18 -15.92
N LEU A 170 -8.07 -4.31 -16.62
CA LEU A 170 -8.94 -5.43 -16.24
C LEU A 170 -8.55 -5.99 -14.87
N ASP A 171 -7.26 -6.30 -14.68
CA ASP A 171 -6.75 -6.83 -13.42
C ASP A 171 -6.89 -5.82 -12.27
N ALA A 172 -6.60 -4.54 -12.51
CA ALA A 172 -6.78 -3.48 -11.51
C ALA A 172 -8.26 -3.34 -11.11
N GLY A 173 -9.18 -3.35 -12.08
CA GLY A 173 -10.62 -3.31 -11.80
C GLY A 173 -11.10 -4.52 -11.00
N ILE A 174 -10.65 -5.73 -11.35
CA ILE A 174 -10.92 -6.95 -10.57
C ILE A 174 -10.39 -6.81 -9.15
N LEU A 175 -9.20 -6.23 -8.98
CA LEU A 175 -8.58 -6.06 -7.67
C LEU A 175 -9.40 -5.11 -6.79
N VAL A 176 -9.72 -3.91 -7.29
CA VAL A 176 -10.47 -2.88 -6.55
C VAL A 176 -11.86 -3.40 -6.15
N GLU A 177 -12.65 -3.84 -7.12
CA GLU A 177 -14.02 -4.35 -6.88
C GLU A 177 -14.00 -5.63 -6.03
N GLY A 178 -13.00 -6.49 -6.24
CA GLY A 178 -12.87 -7.73 -5.49
C GLY A 178 -12.51 -7.51 -4.02
N ILE A 179 -11.66 -6.52 -3.71
CA ILE A 179 -11.34 -6.12 -2.33
C ILE A 179 -12.57 -5.57 -1.61
N GLU A 180 -13.34 -4.68 -2.26
CA GLU A 180 -14.57 -4.13 -1.70
C GLU A 180 -15.64 -5.22 -1.50
N GLY A 181 -15.86 -6.05 -2.53
CA GLY A 181 -16.83 -7.16 -2.50
C GLY A 181 -16.51 -8.24 -1.47
N ALA A 182 -15.23 -8.48 -1.15
CA ALA A 182 -14.81 -9.39 -0.09
C ALA A 182 -15.13 -8.87 1.32
N GLY A 183 -15.41 -7.56 1.45
CA GLY A 183 -15.75 -6.90 2.70
C GLY A 183 -14.54 -6.38 3.46
N LYS A 184 -14.73 -5.22 4.12
CA LYS A 184 -13.66 -4.45 4.77
C LYS A 184 -12.80 -5.23 5.77
N ARG A 185 -13.41 -6.18 6.51
CA ARG A 185 -12.78 -6.92 7.62
C ARG A 185 -12.26 -8.31 7.25
N ASN A 186 -12.34 -8.71 5.98
CA ASN A 186 -11.85 -10.02 5.55
C ASN A 186 -10.31 -10.04 5.40
N TYR A 187 -9.61 -9.88 6.52
CA TYR A 187 -8.16 -9.70 6.53
C TYR A 187 -7.39 -10.95 6.13
N ASP A 188 -7.92 -12.16 6.37
CA ASP A 188 -7.29 -13.41 5.92
C ASP A 188 -7.26 -13.50 4.40
N PHE A 189 -8.39 -13.17 3.74
CA PHE A 189 -8.46 -13.08 2.29
C PHE A 189 -7.47 -12.03 1.75
N LYS A 190 -7.46 -10.84 2.34
CA LYS A 190 -6.53 -9.76 1.93
C LYS A 190 -5.07 -10.15 2.11
N ARG A 191 -4.70 -10.88 3.18
CA ARG A 191 -3.34 -11.41 3.37
C ARG A 191 -2.96 -12.44 2.31
N ALA A 192 -3.88 -13.36 2.00
CA ALA A 192 -3.67 -14.34 0.93
C ALA A 192 -3.51 -13.65 -0.44
N LEU A 193 -4.26 -12.57 -0.67
CA LEU A 193 -4.16 -11.74 -1.87
C LEU A 193 -2.80 -11.04 -1.97
N VAL A 194 -2.32 -10.40 -0.89
CA VAL A 194 -0.97 -9.81 -0.84
C VAL A 194 0.11 -10.85 -1.14
N SER A 195 -0.01 -12.06 -0.57
CA SER A 195 0.93 -13.16 -0.86
C SER A 195 0.94 -13.52 -2.35
N LYS A 196 -0.24 -13.64 -3.00
CA LYS A 196 -0.33 -13.90 -4.45
C LYS A 196 0.31 -12.77 -5.27
N LEU A 197 -0.01 -11.51 -4.95
CA LEU A 197 0.53 -10.35 -5.65
C LEU A 197 2.05 -10.21 -5.48
N SER A 198 2.60 -10.55 -4.31
CA SER A 198 4.06 -10.55 -4.07
C SER A 198 4.81 -11.58 -4.93
N ASN A 199 4.09 -12.61 -5.41
CA ASN A 199 4.58 -13.61 -6.35
C ASN A 199 4.22 -13.27 -7.80
N ASN A 200 3.81 -12.03 -8.05
CA ASN A 200 3.43 -11.52 -9.37
C ASN A 200 2.31 -12.36 -10.04
N ILE A 201 1.39 -12.90 -9.24
CA ILE A 201 0.19 -13.59 -9.73
C ILE A 201 -0.87 -12.54 -10.07
N LYS A 202 -1.45 -12.61 -11.28
CA LYS A 202 -2.47 -11.67 -11.76
C LYS A 202 -3.78 -11.78 -10.96
N PRO A 203 -4.45 -10.66 -10.64
CA PRO A 203 -5.78 -10.65 -10.01
C PRO A 203 -6.81 -11.54 -10.72
N SER A 204 -6.87 -11.50 -12.05
CA SER A 204 -7.79 -12.31 -12.86
C SER A 204 -7.61 -13.83 -12.74
N LEU A 205 -6.49 -14.31 -12.21
CA LEU A 205 -6.25 -15.74 -11.95
C LEU A 205 -6.76 -16.19 -10.58
N ASN A 206 -7.40 -15.32 -9.81
CA ASN A 206 -8.00 -15.64 -8.52
C ASN A 206 -9.52 -15.70 -8.64
N ASP A 207 -10.07 -16.90 -8.87
CA ASP A 207 -11.51 -17.13 -9.06
C ASP A 207 -12.38 -16.52 -7.95
N GLU A 208 -11.91 -16.60 -6.70
CA GLU A 208 -12.63 -16.03 -5.56
C GLU A 208 -12.68 -14.49 -5.64
N LEU A 209 -11.55 -13.85 -5.98
CA LEU A 209 -11.48 -12.40 -6.17
C LEU A 209 -12.34 -11.94 -7.35
N VAL A 210 -12.29 -12.65 -8.48
CA VAL A 210 -13.12 -12.38 -9.66
C VAL A 210 -14.60 -12.47 -9.30
N LYS A 211 -15.00 -13.48 -8.52
CA LYS A 211 -16.38 -13.62 -8.06
C LYS A 211 -16.80 -12.45 -7.16
N TYR A 212 -15.96 -12.01 -6.23
CA TYR A 212 -16.25 -10.82 -5.43
C TYR A 212 -16.39 -9.57 -6.31
N ALA A 213 -15.49 -9.40 -7.27
CA ALA A 213 -15.49 -8.25 -8.18
C ALA A 213 -16.77 -8.16 -9.03
N LEU A 214 -17.22 -9.28 -9.60
CA LEU A 214 -18.45 -9.30 -10.41
C LEU A 214 -19.70 -8.98 -9.58
N ASN A 215 -19.76 -9.47 -8.34
CA ASN A 215 -20.87 -9.17 -7.44
C ASN A 215 -20.87 -7.69 -7.03
N GLU A 216 -19.71 -7.12 -6.74
CA GLU A 216 -19.61 -5.71 -6.32
C GLU A 216 -19.88 -4.75 -7.48
N ALA A 217 -19.36 -5.04 -8.67
CA ALA A 217 -19.69 -4.29 -9.88
C ALA A 217 -21.20 -4.27 -10.16
N SER A 218 -21.89 -5.40 -9.96
CA SER A 218 -23.35 -5.49 -10.12
C SER A 218 -24.07 -4.61 -9.09
N ARG A 219 -23.65 -4.65 -7.82
CA ARG A 219 -24.22 -3.81 -6.75
C ARG A 219 -23.98 -2.32 -6.98
N SER A 220 -22.81 -1.96 -7.49
CA SER A 220 -22.45 -0.59 -7.82
C SER A 220 -23.37 -0.03 -8.91
N ASP A 221 -23.66 -0.81 -9.95
CA ASP A 221 -24.61 -0.39 -11.00
C ASP A 221 -26.06 -0.30 -10.49
N GLU A 222 -26.49 -1.24 -9.64
CA GLU A 222 -27.79 -1.17 -8.95
C GLU A 222 -27.91 0.11 -8.11
N MET A 223 -26.85 0.45 -7.35
CA MET A 223 -26.81 1.68 -6.55
C MET A 223 -26.88 2.93 -7.43
N ARG A 224 -26.15 2.95 -8.56
CA ARG A 224 -26.20 4.05 -9.54
C ARG A 224 -27.62 4.27 -10.08
N LEU A 225 -28.32 3.19 -10.43
CA LEU A 225 -29.71 3.25 -10.89
C LEU A 225 -30.65 3.73 -9.79
N TYR A 226 -30.47 3.26 -8.56
CA TYR A 226 -31.23 3.71 -7.39
C TYR A 226 -31.07 5.22 -7.15
N VAL A 227 -29.82 5.72 -7.10
CA VAL A 227 -29.53 7.14 -6.90
C VAL A 227 -30.17 7.98 -8.00
N LYS A 228 -30.03 7.58 -9.27
CA LYS A 228 -30.65 8.26 -10.41
C LYS A 228 -32.17 8.38 -10.29
N GLY A 229 -32.83 7.38 -9.72
CA GLY A 229 -34.30 7.36 -9.55
C GLY A 229 -34.81 8.10 -8.31
N ASN A 230 -33.97 8.27 -7.27
CA ASN A 230 -34.42 8.68 -5.93
C ASN A 230 -33.78 9.97 -5.42
N VAL A 231 -32.70 10.46 -6.02
CA VAL A 231 -32.04 11.70 -5.62
C VAL A 231 -32.27 12.78 -6.67
N LYS A 232 -32.83 13.92 -6.25
CA LYS A 232 -32.92 15.11 -7.10
C LYS A 232 -31.53 15.76 -7.16
N VAL A 233 -30.96 15.83 -8.35
CA VAL A 233 -29.72 16.55 -8.67
C VAL A 233 -30.07 17.91 -9.24
#